data_AF-A0A024U2V5-F1
#
_entry.id   AF-A0A024U2V5-F1
#
_cell.length_a   1.000
_cell.length_b   1.000
_cell.length_c   1.000
_cell.angle_alpha   90.00
_cell.angle_beta   90.00
_cell.angle_gamma   90.00
#
_symmetry.space_group_name_H-M   'P 1'
#
loop_
_entity.id
_entity.type
_entity.pdbx_description
1 polymer ?
#
loop_
_entity_poly.entity_id
_entity_poly.type
_entity_poly.pdbx_seq_one_letter_code
_entity_poly.pdbx_strand_id
1 'polypeptide(L)'
;MEHKDSDRAAAKEQQGNDDEQKKPSTTIQRTGVPRSMLEGAEDDKIEFRSIAAMSAATPPTFGRTFGHMHSQGLSLPTPFTMRKPTMTKAPQGTAVPAPSTIPMIDSTNYSNVTVKPLPAAPFRLELHSHFHVKDSSAQRVCVVIGQKLLDLGTDFVFKAQKGKWKVSKINGSSMVEFKVVLYSTSDTEHVVEFQRRQGDIISMMNLYADVVQACKKQQLLTSEGALKPLKHKRSVPSPTSPPSSPPPSSAAEMKDSVQSIQNMMSSKHHDVQVQGILASISLSSITSTYRDIMAPLVPVLVSLAHSSVDQVKRCASFALARLCDDPECRRAFMNSDGWQLVVKLAAGGPDVSVDCQRESLHVLEILCPLYSHELSKADGAAGVLSLLQDWQSIQDPRLKKHACGAHRALKAAGMIAQ
;
A
#
# COMPACT_ATOMS: atom_id res chain seq x y z
N MET A 1 18.10 11.65 87.92
CA MET A 1 17.67 10.40 88.58
C MET A 1 16.32 10.05 87.99
N GLU A 2 16.32 8.96 87.23
CA GLU A 2 15.22 8.00 87.09
C GLU A 2 13.85 8.38 86.52
N HIS A 3 13.53 7.56 85.51
CA HIS A 3 12.26 6.90 85.19
C HIS A 3 11.29 7.64 84.25
N LYS A 4 11.11 7.14 83.00
CA LYS A 4 10.42 5.87 82.60
C LYS A 4 8.94 5.95 82.94
N ASP A 5 7.99 5.43 82.19
CA ASP A 5 7.85 4.78 80.88
C ASP A 5 6.33 4.58 80.75
N SER A 6 5.89 4.17 79.56
CA SER A 6 4.85 3.12 79.40
C SER A 6 3.37 3.52 79.44
N ASP A 7 2.82 3.39 78.23
CA ASP A 7 1.62 2.61 77.87
C ASP A 7 0.24 3.11 78.32
N ARG A 8 -0.70 3.20 77.37
CA ARG A 8 -1.45 2.03 76.90
C ARG A 8 -2.50 2.40 75.83
N ALA A 9 -2.65 1.46 74.90
CA ALA A 9 -3.53 1.43 73.74
C ALA A 9 -5.05 1.42 74.05
N ALA A 10 -5.86 1.87 73.08
CA ALA A 10 -6.64 0.99 72.18
C ALA A 10 -8.03 1.53 71.78
N ALA A 11 -8.37 1.35 70.49
CA ALA A 11 -9.71 1.22 69.89
C ALA A 11 -10.60 2.49 69.88
N LYS A 12 -11.37 2.85 68.83
CA LYS A 12 -12.00 2.07 67.74
C LYS A 12 -12.59 3.02 66.66
N GLU A 13 -12.52 2.58 65.40
CA GLU A 13 -13.49 2.73 64.28
C GLU A 13 -14.24 4.05 63.94
N GLN A 14 -14.00 4.48 62.69
CA GLN A 14 -14.97 4.84 61.62
C GLN A 14 -15.84 6.10 61.80
N GLN A 15 -16.21 6.87 60.77
CA GLN A 15 -15.84 7.05 59.36
C GLN A 15 -16.72 8.22 58.93
N GLY A 16 -16.15 9.27 58.35
CA GLY A 16 -16.90 10.46 57.91
C GLY A 16 -16.18 11.12 56.75
N ASN A 17 -16.76 10.97 55.56
CA ASN A 17 -16.45 11.68 54.32
C ASN A 17 -16.35 13.20 54.56
N ASP A 18 -15.41 13.86 53.86
CA ASP A 18 -15.77 15.03 53.07
C ASP A 18 -14.73 15.32 51.97
N ASP A 19 -15.29 15.53 50.77
CA ASP A 19 -14.68 15.88 49.50
C ASP A 19 -14.08 17.30 49.53
N GLU A 20 -12.91 17.50 48.92
CA GLU A 20 -12.46 18.83 48.51
C GLU A 20 -12.17 18.89 47.00
N GLN A 21 -12.92 19.78 46.36
CA GLN A 21 -13.08 20.00 44.94
C GLN A 21 -11.79 20.48 44.24
N LYS A 22 -11.40 19.78 43.17
CA LYS A 22 -10.48 20.28 42.14
C LYS A 22 -11.26 20.91 40.98
N LYS A 23 -10.98 22.20 40.74
CA LYS A 23 -11.44 23.00 39.59
C LYS A 23 -11.15 22.32 38.24
N PRO A 24 -12.06 22.38 37.25
CA PRO A 24 -11.79 21.87 35.92
C PRO A 24 -11.04 22.91 35.07
N SER A 25 -9.87 22.51 34.57
CA SER A 25 -9.13 23.22 33.52
C SER A 25 -9.82 23.02 32.17
N THR A 26 -10.16 24.14 31.53
CA THR A 26 -10.79 24.22 30.21
C THR A 26 -9.82 23.73 29.13
N THR A 27 -10.01 22.50 28.66
CA THR A 27 -9.27 21.95 27.51
C THR A 27 -9.96 22.39 26.22
N ILE A 28 -9.30 23.28 25.49
CA ILE A 28 -9.66 23.63 24.12
C ILE A 28 -9.45 22.38 23.25
N GLN A 29 -10.56 21.82 22.73
CA GLN A 29 -10.55 20.75 21.75
C GLN A 29 -9.87 21.25 20.47
N ARG A 30 -8.60 20.86 20.27
CA ARG A 30 -8.00 20.85 18.94
C ARG A 30 -8.58 19.67 18.17
N THR A 31 -9.28 19.98 17.09
CA THR A 31 -9.69 19.07 16.03
C THR A 31 -8.57 18.10 15.68
N GLY A 32 -8.84 16.80 15.84
CA GLY A 32 -7.88 15.72 15.71
C GLY A 32 -7.28 15.64 14.31
N VAL A 33 -5.95 15.57 14.25
CA VAL A 33 -5.22 15.16 13.05
C VAL A 33 -5.50 13.67 12.83
N PRO A 34 -5.86 13.20 11.61
CA PRO A 34 -6.04 11.79 11.35
C PRO A 34 -4.74 11.01 11.65
N ARG A 35 -4.86 10.00 12.51
CA ARG A 35 -3.73 9.22 13.03
C ARG A 35 -3.27 8.23 11.96
N SER A 36 -2.04 8.37 11.48
CA SER A 36 -1.43 7.36 10.60
C SER A 36 -0.94 6.18 11.43
N MET A 37 -1.38 4.97 11.12
CA MET A 37 -1.08 3.74 11.87
C MET A 37 0.42 3.35 11.86
N LEU A 38 1.25 3.99 11.02
CA LEU A 38 2.71 3.86 11.10
C LEU A 38 3.28 4.43 12.43
N GLU A 39 2.48 5.17 13.21
CA GLU A 39 2.87 5.67 14.53
C GLU A 39 2.82 4.63 15.66
N GLY A 40 2.06 3.53 15.51
CA GLY A 40 1.83 2.56 16.58
C GLY A 40 2.90 1.49 16.80
N ALA A 41 3.85 1.33 15.88
CA ALA A 41 4.93 0.33 16.00
C ALA A 41 6.23 0.99 16.52
N GLU A 42 6.44 0.96 17.84
CA GLU A 42 7.75 1.15 18.45
C GLU A 42 8.60 -0.13 18.34
N ASP A 43 8.88 -0.57 17.12
CA ASP A 43 9.92 -1.59 16.88
C ASP A 43 11.25 -0.90 16.56
N ASP A 44 11.94 -0.49 17.63
CA ASP A 44 13.37 -0.15 17.63
C ASP A 44 14.24 -1.39 17.93
N LYS A 45 13.70 -2.62 17.85
CA LYS A 45 14.51 -3.84 17.86
C LYS A 45 15.23 -4.00 16.52
N ILE A 46 16.55 -3.87 16.54
CA ILE A 46 17.42 -4.19 15.41
C ILE A 46 17.49 -5.72 15.32
N GLU A 47 16.66 -6.34 14.49
CA GLU A 47 16.84 -7.74 14.11
C GLU A 47 17.90 -7.85 13.02
N PHE A 48 19.10 -8.32 13.39
CA PHE A 48 20.10 -8.76 12.42
C PHE A 48 19.66 -10.10 11.83
N ARG A 49 19.18 -10.11 10.58
CA ARG A 49 18.96 -11.35 9.84
C ARG A 49 20.13 -11.57 8.89
N SER A 50 21.03 -12.47 9.27
CA SER A 50 22.17 -12.89 8.45
C SER A 50 21.69 -13.51 7.14
N ILE A 51 22.05 -12.89 6.01
CA ILE A 51 21.95 -13.47 4.68
C ILE A 51 23.17 -14.38 4.48
N ALA A 52 23.18 -15.55 5.14
CA ALA A 52 24.20 -16.55 4.91
C ALA A 52 23.69 -17.95 5.29
N ALA A 53 22.98 -18.60 4.38
CA ALA A 53 22.91 -20.06 4.28
C ALA A 53 22.06 -20.48 3.07
N MET A 54 22.58 -20.33 1.85
CA MET A 54 22.26 -21.23 0.73
C MET A 54 23.48 -21.30 -0.20
N SER A 55 24.49 -22.02 0.27
CA SER A 55 25.52 -22.61 -0.59
C SER A 55 25.56 -24.10 -0.27
N ALA A 56 25.68 -24.90 -1.32
CA ALA A 56 25.88 -26.36 -1.36
C ALA A 56 24.63 -27.24 -1.31
N ALA A 57 24.03 -27.47 -2.49
CA ALA A 57 23.60 -28.81 -2.91
C ALA A 57 23.49 -28.84 -4.44
N THR A 58 24.54 -29.34 -5.10
CA THR A 58 24.53 -29.73 -6.52
C THR A 58 23.70 -31.02 -6.68
N PRO A 59 22.71 -31.07 -7.58
CA PRO A 59 22.11 -32.33 -7.99
C PRO A 59 22.93 -33.00 -9.11
N PRO A 60 22.87 -34.34 -9.24
CA PRO A 60 23.70 -35.10 -10.17
C PRO A 60 23.22 -34.99 -11.62
N THR A 61 24.20 -34.88 -12.52
CA THR A 61 24.10 -34.96 -13.97
C THR A 61 23.61 -36.33 -14.42
N PHE A 62 22.46 -36.39 -15.08
CA PHE A 62 22.06 -37.50 -15.95
C PHE A 62 22.08 -37.05 -17.41
N GLY A 63 22.85 -37.78 -18.21
CA GLY A 63 23.14 -37.45 -19.60
C GLY A 63 21.94 -37.60 -20.53
N ARG A 64 21.94 -36.81 -21.61
CA ARG A 64 21.25 -37.16 -22.85
C ARG A 64 22.11 -36.78 -24.05
N THR A 65 22.35 -37.81 -24.84
CA THR A 65 23.06 -37.89 -26.10
C THR A 65 22.09 -37.66 -27.28
N PHE A 66 22.62 -37.02 -28.32
CA PHE A 66 22.29 -37.09 -29.76
C PHE A 66 20.92 -36.61 -30.32
N GLY A 67 21.02 -35.79 -31.38
CA GLY A 67 19.95 -35.59 -32.39
C GLY A 67 20.08 -34.33 -33.27
N HIS A 68 21.01 -34.33 -34.24
CA HIS A 68 20.91 -33.58 -35.51
C HIS A 68 19.67 -34.08 -36.31
N MET A 69 18.96 -33.39 -37.21
CA MET A 69 19.28 -32.55 -38.38
C MET A 69 18.01 -31.81 -38.87
N HIS A 70 18.23 -30.87 -39.81
CA HIS A 70 17.39 -30.42 -40.94
C HIS A 70 16.73 -29.03 -40.89
N SER A 71 17.32 -28.19 -41.74
CA SER A 71 16.89 -26.91 -42.30
C SER A 71 15.87 -27.05 -43.43
N GLN A 72 15.35 -25.88 -43.86
CA GLN A 72 14.52 -25.55 -45.04
C GLN A 72 13.01 -25.50 -44.74
N GLY A 73 12.23 -24.54 -45.21
CA GLY A 73 12.47 -23.49 -46.20
C GLY A 73 11.31 -22.49 -46.24
N LEU A 74 11.56 -21.41 -46.97
CA LEU A 74 10.71 -20.25 -47.23
C LEU A 74 9.34 -20.60 -47.83
N SER A 75 8.28 -19.89 -47.42
CA SER A 75 7.19 -19.49 -48.32
C SER A 75 6.35 -18.33 -47.73
N LEU A 76 6.36 -17.20 -48.45
CA LEU A 76 5.29 -16.21 -48.49
C LEU A 76 4.31 -16.65 -49.60
N PRO A 77 2.99 -16.35 -49.54
CA PRO A 77 2.53 -15.10 -50.16
C PRO A 77 1.21 -14.45 -49.63
N THR A 78 1.20 -13.11 -49.70
CA THR A 78 0.14 -12.20 -50.20
C THR A 78 -1.18 -11.91 -49.45
N PRO A 79 -1.79 -10.71 -49.69
CA PRO A 79 -2.62 -9.99 -48.74
C PRO A 79 -4.13 -10.08 -49.04
N PHE A 80 -4.95 -10.04 -48.00
CA PHE A 80 -6.41 -9.91 -48.12
C PHE A 80 -6.89 -8.54 -47.65
N THR A 81 -7.30 -7.75 -48.63
CA THR A 81 -8.50 -6.90 -48.75
C THR A 81 -9.10 -6.24 -47.50
N MET A 82 -9.03 -4.90 -47.48
CA MET A 82 -9.82 -4.03 -46.61
C MET A 82 -11.33 -4.13 -46.90
N ARG A 83 -12.14 -4.36 -45.85
CA ARG A 83 -13.59 -4.06 -45.83
C ARG A 83 -13.85 -3.04 -44.72
N LYS A 84 -14.37 -1.87 -45.10
CA LYS A 84 -14.87 -0.83 -44.18
C LYS A 84 -16.14 -1.33 -43.48
N PRO A 85 -16.23 -1.27 -42.14
CA PRO A 85 -17.51 -1.38 -41.46
C PRO A 85 -18.18 0.00 -41.38
N THR A 86 -19.39 0.06 -41.92
CA THR A 86 -20.41 1.08 -41.70
C THR A 86 -20.73 1.20 -40.21
N MET A 87 -20.60 2.40 -39.65
CA MET A 87 -20.96 2.69 -38.26
C MET A 87 -22.48 2.82 -38.11
N THR A 88 -23.12 1.77 -37.62
CA THR A 88 -24.43 1.85 -36.96
C THR A 88 -24.24 2.33 -35.53
N LYS A 89 -24.96 3.40 -35.18
CA LYS A 89 -24.95 4.09 -33.88
C LYS A 89 -25.40 3.14 -32.76
N ALA A 90 -24.48 2.74 -31.90
CA ALA A 90 -24.77 1.98 -30.68
C ALA A 90 -25.45 2.89 -29.62
N PRO A 91 -26.32 2.32 -28.75
CA PRO A 91 -26.98 3.08 -27.70
C PRO A 91 -25.96 3.57 -26.66
N GLN A 92 -26.19 4.78 -26.14
CA GLN A 92 -25.37 5.42 -25.11
C GLN A 92 -25.24 4.50 -23.88
N GLY A 93 -24.13 3.78 -23.80
CA GLY A 93 -23.67 3.23 -22.53
C GLY A 93 -23.35 4.40 -21.59
N THR A 94 -23.83 4.31 -20.35
CA THR A 94 -23.50 5.23 -19.26
C THR A 94 -21.98 5.36 -19.16
N ALA A 95 -21.45 6.49 -19.64
CA ALA A 95 -20.03 6.75 -19.67
C ALA A 95 -19.50 6.87 -18.23
N VAL A 96 -18.53 6.04 -17.89
CA VAL A 96 -17.80 6.15 -16.62
C VAL A 96 -17.08 7.51 -16.62
N PRO A 97 -17.21 8.33 -15.55
CA PRO A 97 -16.60 9.65 -15.50
C PRO A 97 -15.07 9.58 -15.60
N ALA A 98 -14.48 10.57 -16.28
CA ALA A 98 -13.03 10.69 -16.45
C ALA A 98 -12.32 10.83 -15.08
N PRO A 99 -11.13 10.21 -14.91
CA PRO A 99 -10.44 10.18 -13.63
C PRO A 99 -10.04 11.59 -13.14
N SER A 100 -10.14 11.78 -11.83
CA SER A 100 -9.72 12.99 -11.11
C SER A 100 -8.24 13.35 -11.37
N THR A 101 -7.98 14.56 -11.90
CA THR A 101 -6.66 15.09 -12.28
C THR A 101 -5.99 15.92 -11.18
N ILE A 102 -6.31 15.70 -9.92
CA ILE A 102 -5.71 16.47 -8.81
C ILE A 102 -4.20 16.16 -8.74
N PRO A 103 -3.31 17.17 -8.83
CA PRO A 103 -1.88 16.94 -8.66
C PRO A 103 -1.60 16.47 -7.23
N MET A 104 -0.88 15.35 -7.10
CA MET A 104 -0.47 14.83 -5.80
C MET A 104 0.76 15.60 -5.33
N ILE A 105 0.60 16.47 -4.33
CA ILE A 105 1.69 17.26 -3.74
C ILE A 105 1.95 16.71 -2.35
N ASP A 106 3.22 16.42 -2.04
CA ASP A 106 3.61 16.01 -0.69
C ASP A 106 3.47 17.18 0.30
N SER A 107 2.53 17.05 1.24
CA SER A 107 2.28 18.05 2.28
C SER A 107 3.17 17.87 3.53
N THR A 108 4.06 16.87 3.52
CA THR A 108 4.92 16.57 4.67
C THR A 108 5.84 17.74 4.99
N ASN A 109 5.86 18.12 6.26
CA ASN A 109 6.76 19.16 6.74
C ASN A 109 8.18 18.60 6.93
N TYR A 110 9.08 18.97 6.03
CA TYR A 110 10.51 18.64 6.09
C TYR A 110 11.37 19.74 6.71
N SER A 111 10.78 20.69 7.46
CA SER A 111 11.56 21.62 8.28
C SER A 111 12.13 20.90 9.50
N ASN A 112 13.30 21.36 9.96
CA ASN A 112 13.95 20.86 11.19
C ASN A 112 14.26 19.35 11.16
N VAL A 113 14.69 18.84 10.01
CA VAL A 113 15.13 17.44 9.90
C VAL A 113 16.42 17.25 10.68
N THR A 114 16.38 16.37 11.68
CA THR A 114 17.57 15.96 12.43
C THR A 114 18.15 14.73 11.74
N VAL A 115 19.27 14.92 11.03
CA VAL A 115 20.01 13.82 10.40
C VAL A 115 20.91 13.19 11.44
N LYS A 116 20.77 11.88 11.65
CA LYS A 116 21.61 11.15 12.62
C LYS A 116 22.97 10.83 12.00
N PRO A 117 24.07 10.89 12.77
CA PRO A 117 25.35 10.41 12.27
C PRO A 117 25.24 8.91 11.95
N LEU A 118 25.93 8.48 10.90
CA LEU A 118 26.07 7.07 10.56
C LEU A 118 26.71 6.35 11.77
N PRO A 119 26.10 5.27 12.30
CA PRO A 119 26.68 4.57 13.44
C PRO A 119 28.08 4.04 13.14
N ALA A 120 28.96 4.08 14.14
CA ALA A 120 30.32 3.57 14.01
C ALA A 120 30.34 2.05 13.81
N ALA A 121 31.47 1.52 13.34
CA ALA A 121 31.71 0.08 13.26
C ALA A 121 31.38 -0.59 14.61
N PRO A 122 30.77 -1.79 14.61
CA PRO A 122 30.64 -2.73 13.48
C PRO A 122 29.40 -2.52 12.60
N PHE A 123 28.67 -1.41 12.74
CA PHE A 123 27.52 -1.11 11.90
C PHE A 123 27.91 -1.10 10.41
N ARG A 124 27.04 -1.69 9.57
CA ARG A 124 27.19 -1.71 8.12
C ARG A 124 25.85 -1.38 7.49
N LEU A 125 25.89 -0.53 6.48
CA LEU A 125 24.77 -0.30 5.61
C LEU A 125 24.43 -1.60 4.86
N GLU A 126 23.14 -1.82 4.61
CA GLU A 126 22.70 -2.93 3.77
C GLU A 126 23.32 -2.82 2.36
N LEU A 127 23.83 -3.95 1.88
CA LEU A 127 24.52 -3.99 0.59
C LEU A 127 23.52 -3.74 -0.55
N HIS A 128 23.81 -2.75 -1.39
CA HIS A 128 23.03 -2.35 -2.57
C HIS A 128 21.68 -1.65 -2.32
N SER A 129 21.31 -1.35 -1.08
CA SER A 129 20.08 -0.60 -0.76
C SER A 129 20.34 0.81 -0.23
N HIS A 130 21.54 1.36 -0.47
CA HIS A 130 21.87 2.73 -0.11
C HIS A 130 22.55 3.50 -1.25
N PHE A 131 22.38 4.81 -1.25
CA PHE A 131 23.06 5.73 -2.16
C PHE A 131 23.48 7.00 -1.42
N HIS A 132 24.48 7.67 -1.97
CA HIS A 132 25.05 8.88 -1.39
C HIS A 132 24.52 10.12 -2.09
N VAL A 133 24.24 11.16 -1.29
CA VAL A 133 23.78 12.47 -1.77
C VAL A 133 24.78 13.54 -1.35
N LYS A 134 25.01 14.50 -2.26
CA LYS A 134 25.91 15.64 -2.08
C LYS A 134 25.47 16.49 -0.90
N ASP A 135 26.37 17.39 -0.49
CA ASP A 135 26.10 18.52 0.38
C ASP A 135 24.95 19.38 -0.18
N SER A 136 23.74 19.00 0.18
CA SER A 136 22.48 19.60 -0.18
C SER A 136 21.71 19.66 1.11
N SER A 137 20.92 20.71 1.30
CA SER A 137 20.12 20.78 2.52
C SER A 137 19.33 19.48 2.69
N ALA A 138 19.44 18.86 3.87
CA ALA A 138 18.74 17.61 4.18
C ALA A 138 17.24 17.73 3.84
N GLN A 139 16.68 18.93 4.06
CA GLN A 139 15.33 19.30 3.63
C GLN A 139 15.08 19.08 2.13
N ARG A 140 15.97 19.53 1.24
CA ARG A 140 15.81 19.32 -0.21
C ARG A 140 15.82 17.84 -0.58
N VAL A 141 16.73 17.06 0.01
CA VAL A 141 16.78 15.60 -0.20
C VAL A 141 15.47 14.97 0.26
N CYS A 142 14.98 15.34 1.43
CA CYS A 142 13.72 14.86 1.97
C CYS A 142 12.52 15.20 1.09
N VAL A 143 12.42 16.43 0.56
CA VAL A 143 11.36 16.84 -0.35
C VAL A 143 11.34 15.99 -1.63
N VAL A 144 12.51 15.73 -2.23
CA VAL A 144 12.59 14.92 -3.46
C VAL A 144 12.20 13.47 -3.21
N ILE A 145 12.68 12.88 -2.10
CA ILE A 145 12.33 11.50 -1.73
C ILE A 145 10.84 11.40 -1.40
N GLY A 146 10.32 12.31 -0.57
CA GLY A 146 8.92 12.37 -0.17
C GLY A 146 7.96 12.48 -1.35
N GLN A 147 8.20 13.45 -2.24
CA GLN A 147 7.40 13.60 -3.45
C GLN A 147 7.47 12.35 -4.33
N LYS A 148 8.66 11.76 -4.49
CA LYS A 148 8.79 10.56 -5.32
C LYS A 148 8.09 9.34 -4.70
N LEU A 149 8.14 9.19 -3.38
CA LEU A 149 7.38 8.16 -2.65
C LEU A 149 5.87 8.34 -2.84
N LEU A 150 5.37 9.58 -2.81
CA LEU A 150 3.97 9.90 -3.08
C LEU A 150 3.59 9.56 -4.54
N ASP A 151 4.42 9.96 -5.51
CA ASP A 151 4.20 9.68 -6.94
C ASP A 151 4.15 8.19 -7.23
N LEU A 152 4.94 7.40 -6.49
CA LEU A 152 4.96 5.94 -6.59
C LEU A 152 3.76 5.27 -5.90
N GLY A 153 2.83 6.05 -5.33
CA GLY A 153 1.65 5.55 -4.64
C GLY A 153 1.97 4.78 -3.36
N THR A 154 3.06 5.16 -2.67
CA THR A 154 3.39 4.58 -1.37
C THR A 154 2.66 5.30 -0.25
N ASP A 155 2.48 4.59 0.87
CA ASP A 155 1.99 5.13 2.13
C ASP A 155 3.18 5.33 3.05
N PHE A 156 3.38 6.55 3.54
CA PHE A 156 4.52 6.84 4.39
C PHE A 156 4.23 7.81 5.51
N VAL A 157 5.01 7.68 6.59
CA VAL A 157 5.12 8.67 7.66
C VAL A 157 6.57 9.05 7.80
N PHE A 158 6.82 10.35 7.71
CA PHE A 158 8.12 10.93 7.96
C PHE A 158 8.29 11.29 9.44
N LYS A 159 9.41 10.89 10.02
CA LYS A 159 9.81 11.24 11.39
C LYS A 159 11.02 12.17 11.31
N ALA A 160 10.76 13.47 11.30
CA ALA A 160 11.78 14.52 11.16
C ALA A 160 12.94 14.39 12.16
N GLN A 161 12.63 14.07 13.42
CA GLN A 161 13.63 13.87 14.49
C GLN A 161 14.52 12.63 14.31
N LYS A 162 14.13 11.71 13.42
CA LYS A 162 14.90 10.50 13.10
C LYS A 162 15.40 10.50 11.65
N GLY A 163 15.14 11.55 10.86
CA GLY A 163 15.47 11.58 9.43
C GLY A 163 14.96 10.36 8.66
N LYS A 164 13.76 9.88 8.99
CA LYS A 164 13.31 8.52 8.61
C LYS A 164 11.88 8.49 8.09
N TRP A 165 11.67 7.82 6.96
CA TRP A 165 10.36 7.41 6.48
C TRP A 165 10.08 5.97 6.92
N LYS A 166 8.88 5.72 7.43
CA LYS A 166 8.28 4.38 7.42
C LYS A 166 7.41 4.30 6.18
N VAL A 167 7.58 3.29 5.34
CA VAL A 167 6.92 3.19 4.04
C VAL A 167 6.24 1.82 3.90
N SER A 168 5.01 1.82 3.39
CA SER A 168 4.25 0.64 3.00
C SER A 168 3.76 0.82 1.55
N LYS A 169 3.70 -0.27 0.79
CA LYS A 169 3.08 -0.28 -0.53
C LYS A 169 2.47 -1.64 -0.82
N ILE A 170 1.22 -1.62 -1.28
CA ILE A 170 0.57 -2.75 -1.92
C ILE A 170 0.56 -2.49 -3.42
N ASN A 171 1.04 -3.43 -4.21
CA ASN A 171 1.11 -3.32 -5.65
C ASN A 171 0.84 -4.69 -6.31
N GLY A 172 -0.36 -4.87 -6.84
CA GLY A 172 -0.73 -6.11 -7.50
C GLY A 172 -0.64 -7.31 -6.55
N SER A 173 0.21 -8.26 -6.91
CA SER A 173 0.51 -9.48 -6.15
C SER A 173 1.47 -9.30 -4.98
N SER A 174 1.93 -8.08 -4.72
CA SER A 174 3.02 -7.83 -3.79
C SER A 174 2.63 -6.79 -2.74
N MET A 175 3.12 -7.00 -1.53
CA MET A 175 3.16 -6.01 -0.46
C MET A 175 4.60 -5.87 0.00
N VAL A 176 5.02 -4.65 0.34
CA VAL A 176 6.30 -4.37 0.94
C VAL A 176 6.21 -3.30 2.01
N GLU A 177 6.89 -3.52 3.13
CA GLU A 177 7.09 -2.53 4.19
C GLU A 177 8.59 -2.34 4.42
N PHE A 178 9.04 -1.10 4.42
CA PHE A 178 10.46 -0.75 4.55
C PHE A 178 10.62 0.61 5.23
N LYS A 179 11.85 0.89 5.68
CA LYS A 179 12.23 2.21 6.20
C LYS A 179 13.19 2.86 5.20
N VAL A 180 13.06 4.17 5.00
CA VAL A 180 14.09 4.97 4.34
C VAL A 180 14.73 5.83 5.42
N VAL A 181 16.05 5.76 5.59
CA VAL A 181 16.78 6.47 6.65
C VAL A 181 17.85 7.36 6.03
N LEU A 182 17.91 8.60 6.49
CA LEU A 182 18.95 9.56 6.13
C LEU A 182 20.00 9.61 7.25
N TYR A 183 21.25 9.31 6.91
CA TYR A 183 22.40 9.42 7.81
C TYR A 183 23.36 10.50 7.33
N SER A 184 24.08 11.13 8.27
CA SER A 184 25.22 12.00 7.99
C SER A 184 26.50 11.18 8.04
N THR A 185 27.29 11.20 6.97
CA THR A 185 28.64 10.59 6.94
C THR A 185 29.73 11.60 7.25
N SER A 186 29.54 12.84 6.81
CA SER A 186 30.36 14.00 7.11
C SER A 186 29.49 15.26 7.15
N ASP A 187 30.10 16.44 7.30
CA ASP A 187 29.39 17.72 7.17
C ASP A 187 28.89 17.98 5.75
N THR A 188 29.43 17.27 4.74
CA THR A 188 29.22 17.54 3.31
C THR A 188 28.56 16.40 2.55
N GLU A 189 28.17 15.33 3.24
CA GLU A 189 27.61 14.16 2.58
C GLU A 189 26.59 13.46 3.48
N HIS A 190 25.51 13.01 2.86
CA HIS A 190 24.52 12.16 3.50
C HIS A 190 24.36 10.85 2.73
N VAL A 191 23.93 9.82 3.46
CA VAL A 191 23.59 8.52 2.91
C VAL A 191 22.11 8.25 3.14
N VAL A 192 21.43 7.84 2.08
CA VAL A 192 20.05 7.37 2.12
C VAL A 192 20.07 5.85 2.06
N GLU A 193 19.53 5.19 3.08
CA GLU A 193 19.45 3.73 3.16
C GLU A 193 17.99 3.26 3.16
N PHE A 194 17.70 2.23 2.36
CA PHE A 194 16.43 1.51 2.33
C PHE A 194 16.58 0.21 3.11
N GLN A 195 15.80 0.05 4.17
CA GLN A 195 15.86 -1.12 5.06
C GLN A 195 14.55 -1.90 4.96
N ARG A 196 14.57 -3.10 4.36
CA ARG A 196 13.38 -3.95 4.27
C ARG A 196 12.92 -4.35 5.67
N ARG A 197 11.60 -4.32 5.91
CA ARG A 197 10.99 -4.85 7.15
C ARG A 197 10.16 -6.09 6.86
N GLN A 198 9.31 -6.03 5.85
CA GLN A 198 8.47 -7.14 5.44
C GLN A 198 8.20 -7.10 3.94
N GLY A 199 7.86 -8.26 3.37
CA GLY A 199 7.33 -8.35 2.01
C GLY A 199 8.39 -8.52 0.92
N ASP A 200 8.02 -8.24 -0.32
CA ASP A 200 8.83 -8.56 -1.50
C ASP A 200 10.03 -7.62 -1.67
N ILE A 201 11.22 -8.21 -1.79
CA ILE A 201 12.47 -7.47 -2.01
C ILE A 201 12.52 -6.83 -3.40
N ILE A 202 11.94 -7.46 -4.42
CA ILE A 202 11.96 -6.93 -5.79
C ILE A 202 11.17 -5.63 -5.84
N SER A 203 10.00 -5.61 -5.22
CA SER A 203 9.17 -4.42 -5.06
C SER A 203 9.90 -3.28 -4.33
N MET A 204 10.64 -3.58 -3.25
CA MET A 204 11.48 -2.57 -2.58
C MET A 204 12.57 -2.03 -3.51
N MET A 205 13.27 -2.92 -4.22
CA MET A 205 14.39 -2.53 -5.09
C MET A 205 13.94 -1.70 -6.29
N ASN A 206 12.74 -1.94 -6.81
CA ASN A 206 12.14 -1.10 -7.84
C ASN A 206 11.86 0.32 -7.31
N LEU A 207 11.27 0.43 -6.11
CA LEU A 207 11.05 1.73 -5.45
C LEU A 207 12.37 2.46 -5.18
N TYR A 208 13.37 1.73 -4.68
CA TYR A 208 14.73 2.25 -4.48
C TYR A 208 15.31 2.81 -5.78
N ALA A 209 15.26 2.04 -6.87
CA ALA A 209 15.79 2.48 -8.16
C ALA A 209 15.09 3.74 -8.66
N ASP A 210 13.77 3.82 -8.52
CA ASP A 210 12.98 5.00 -8.91
C ASP A 210 13.32 6.26 -8.08
N VAL A 211 13.56 6.09 -6.77
CA VAL A 211 14.00 7.19 -5.89
C VAL A 211 15.42 7.63 -6.24
N VAL A 212 16.34 6.70 -6.50
CA VAL A 212 17.69 7.01 -6.98
C VAL A 212 17.63 7.82 -8.28
N GLN A 213 16.79 7.41 -9.24
CA GLN A 213 16.63 8.15 -10.50
C GLN A 213 16.05 9.56 -10.28
N ALA A 214 15.12 9.73 -9.33
CA ALA A 214 14.60 11.06 -8.98
C ALA A 214 15.70 11.97 -8.40
N CYS A 215 16.49 11.46 -7.47
CA CYS A 215 17.65 12.17 -6.92
C CYS A 215 18.69 12.48 -8.00
N LYS A 216 18.92 11.56 -8.94
CA LYS A 216 19.82 11.77 -10.09
C LYS A 216 19.34 12.93 -10.97
N LYS A 217 18.05 12.95 -11.33
CA LYS A 217 17.44 14.01 -12.15
C LYS A 217 17.54 15.38 -11.48
N GLN A 218 17.50 15.41 -10.14
CA GLN A 218 17.67 16.63 -9.34
C GLN A 218 19.13 16.96 -9.01
N GLN A 219 20.08 16.22 -9.60
CA GLN A 219 21.54 16.39 -9.42
C GLN A 219 22.03 16.25 -7.97
N LEU A 220 21.27 15.53 -7.14
CA LEU A 220 21.55 15.36 -5.71
C LEU A 220 22.59 14.27 -5.42
N LEU A 221 22.83 13.33 -6.34
CA LEU A 221 23.74 12.20 -6.09
C LEU A 221 25.20 12.64 -6.11
N THR A 222 26.03 12.08 -5.22
CA THR A 222 27.50 12.27 -5.30
C THR A 222 28.06 11.57 -6.54
N SER A 223 29.16 12.12 -7.09
CA SER A 223 29.83 11.60 -8.29
C SER A 223 30.34 10.16 -8.13
N GLU A 224 30.55 9.70 -6.90
CA GLU A 224 30.97 8.32 -6.59
C GLU A 224 29.80 7.41 -6.18
N GLY A 225 28.64 7.99 -5.84
CA GLY A 225 27.59 7.31 -5.06
C GLY A 225 26.44 6.69 -5.84
N ALA A 226 26.44 6.78 -7.16
CA ALA A 226 25.35 6.29 -7.98
C ALA A 226 25.86 5.29 -9.01
N LEU A 227 25.92 4.03 -8.58
CA LEU A 227 26.29 2.87 -9.38
C LEU A 227 27.82 2.80 -9.60
N LYS A 228 28.51 1.96 -8.85
CA LYS A 228 29.47 1.07 -9.53
C LYS A 228 28.59 0.04 -10.25
N PRO A 229 28.31 0.17 -11.57
CA PRO A 229 27.88 -0.99 -12.31
C PRO A 229 28.98 -2.04 -12.08
N LEU A 230 28.60 -3.25 -11.71
CA LEU A 230 29.52 -4.37 -11.63
C LEU A 230 30.28 -4.43 -12.97
N LYS A 231 31.56 -4.01 -12.97
CA LYS A 231 32.48 -4.27 -14.09
C LYS A 231 32.80 -5.76 -14.23
N HIS A 232 32.23 -6.60 -13.38
CA HIS A 232 32.06 -8.00 -13.68
C HIS A 232 30.98 -8.14 -14.75
N LYS A 233 31.42 -8.12 -16.02
CA LYS A 233 30.82 -8.99 -17.04
C LYS A 233 30.91 -10.42 -16.50
N ARG A 234 29.97 -10.81 -15.65
CA ARG A 234 29.56 -12.21 -15.64
C ARG A 234 28.97 -12.39 -17.02
N SER A 235 29.53 -13.28 -17.81
CA SER A 235 28.83 -13.88 -18.95
C SER A 235 27.56 -14.49 -18.36
N VAL A 236 26.50 -13.69 -18.31
CA VAL A 236 25.15 -14.19 -18.16
C VAL A 236 24.96 -14.99 -19.44
N PRO A 237 24.84 -16.33 -19.39
CA PRO A 237 24.28 -17.02 -20.54
C PRO A 237 22.99 -16.28 -20.84
N SER A 238 22.89 -15.74 -22.06
CA SER A 238 21.73 -15.00 -22.55
C SER A 238 20.49 -15.64 -21.95
N PRO A 239 19.57 -14.90 -21.29
CA PRO A 239 18.34 -15.51 -20.86
C PRO A 239 17.77 -16.13 -22.11
N THR A 240 17.75 -17.47 -22.15
CA THR A 240 16.96 -18.23 -23.09
C THR A 240 15.62 -17.53 -22.99
N SER A 241 15.24 -16.89 -24.09
CA SER A 241 14.00 -16.13 -24.23
C SER A 241 12.94 -16.84 -23.39
N PRO A 242 12.27 -16.13 -22.45
CA PRO A 242 11.23 -16.76 -21.64
C PRO A 242 10.37 -17.55 -22.61
N PRO A 243 10.08 -18.84 -22.32
CA PRO A 243 9.22 -19.62 -23.21
C PRO A 243 8.03 -18.74 -23.53
N SER A 244 7.85 -18.51 -24.83
CA SER A 244 6.74 -17.79 -25.42
C SER A 244 5.51 -18.03 -24.57
N SER A 245 4.94 -16.95 -24.02
CA SER A 245 3.63 -16.83 -23.38
C SER A 245 3.00 -18.19 -23.01
N PRO A 246 2.85 -18.53 -21.70
CA PRO A 246 2.13 -19.73 -21.33
C PRO A 246 0.81 -19.77 -22.11
N PRO A 247 0.42 -20.95 -22.64
CA PRO A 247 -0.79 -21.07 -23.44
C PRO A 247 -1.95 -20.39 -22.69
N PRO A 248 -2.89 -19.73 -23.39
CA PRO A 248 -4.00 -19.09 -22.74
C PRO A 248 -4.68 -20.11 -21.83
N SER A 249 -4.60 -19.87 -20.51
CA SER A 249 -5.16 -20.78 -19.51
C SER A 249 -6.62 -21.01 -19.86
N SER A 250 -7.02 -22.27 -19.89
CA SER A 250 -8.41 -22.61 -20.19
C SER A 250 -9.32 -22.03 -19.11
N ALA A 251 -10.59 -21.74 -19.45
CA ALA A 251 -11.55 -21.25 -18.46
C ALA A 251 -11.69 -22.20 -17.25
N ALA A 252 -11.48 -23.50 -17.45
CA ALA A 252 -11.47 -24.51 -16.38
C ALA A 252 -10.28 -24.34 -15.43
N GLU A 253 -9.06 -24.23 -15.96
CA GLU A 253 -7.85 -23.98 -15.16
C GLU A 253 -7.93 -22.67 -14.37
N MET A 254 -8.54 -21.65 -14.99
CA MET A 254 -8.78 -20.37 -14.34
C MET A 254 -9.77 -20.51 -13.18
N LYS A 255 -10.85 -21.27 -13.37
CA LYS A 255 -11.82 -21.55 -12.29
C LYS A 255 -11.17 -22.32 -11.14
N ASP A 256 -10.33 -23.31 -11.43
CA ASP A 256 -9.59 -24.06 -10.41
C ASP A 256 -8.60 -23.17 -9.64
N SER A 257 -7.97 -22.23 -10.36
CA SER A 257 -7.09 -21.21 -9.77
C SER A 257 -7.86 -20.29 -8.82
N VAL A 258 -9.03 -19.80 -9.25
CA VAL A 258 -9.92 -19.00 -8.39
C VAL A 258 -10.36 -19.77 -7.15
N GLN A 259 -10.74 -21.04 -7.31
CA GLN A 259 -11.12 -21.90 -6.18
C GLN A 259 -9.96 -22.07 -5.19
N SER A 260 -8.74 -22.26 -5.69
CA SER A 260 -7.54 -22.36 -4.86
C SER A 260 -7.29 -21.07 -4.09
N ILE A 261 -7.44 -19.92 -4.74
CA ILE A 261 -7.35 -18.59 -4.11
C ILE A 261 -8.42 -18.43 -3.01
N GLN A 262 -9.66 -18.83 -3.28
CA GLN A 262 -10.75 -18.80 -2.30
C GLN A 262 -10.43 -19.65 -1.05
N ASN A 263 -9.86 -20.84 -1.25
CA ASN A 263 -9.44 -21.73 -0.17
C ASN A 263 -8.33 -21.08 0.67
N MET A 264 -7.37 -20.40 0.03
CA MET A 264 -6.32 -19.65 0.75
C MET A 264 -6.90 -18.51 1.59
N MET A 265 -7.82 -17.73 1.03
CA MET A 265 -8.53 -16.65 1.74
C MET A 265 -9.35 -17.16 2.93
N SER A 266 -9.84 -18.40 2.86
CA SER A 266 -10.64 -19.02 3.92
C SER A 266 -9.79 -19.77 4.95
N SER A 267 -8.46 -19.76 4.82
CA SER A 267 -7.54 -20.38 5.77
C SER A 267 -7.63 -19.71 7.15
N LYS A 268 -7.29 -20.46 8.20
CA LYS A 268 -7.11 -19.92 9.56
C LYS A 268 -5.81 -19.13 9.75
N HIS A 269 -4.89 -19.23 8.78
CA HIS A 269 -3.56 -18.64 8.85
C HIS A 269 -3.53 -17.30 8.10
N HIS A 270 -3.25 -16.20 8.81
CA HIS A 270 -3.34 -14.84 8.27
C HIS A 270 -2.37 -14.55 7.12
N ASP A 271 -1.18 -15.15 7.15
CA ASP A 271 -0.23 -15.09 6.05
C ASP A 271 -0.77 -15.76 4.78
N VAL A 272 -1.41 -16.93 4.90
CA VAL A 272 -2.07 -17.62 3.78
C VAL A 272 -3.26 -16.79 3.25
N GLN A 273 -4.04 -16.18 4.15
CA GLN A 273 -5.11 -15.26 3.76
C GLN A 273 -4.57 -14.09 2.94
N VAL A 274 -3.51 -13.43 3.41
CA VAL A 274 -2.86 -12.32 2.70
C VAL A 274 -2.36 -12.76 1.32
N GLN A 275 -1.73 -13.94 1.22
CA GLN A 275 -1.29 -14.46 -0.08
C GLN A 275 -2.47 -14.74 -1.03
N GLY A 276 -3.58 -15.27 -0.51
CA GLY A 276 -4.81 -15.45 -1.30
C GLY A 276 -5.35 -14.11 -1.81
N ILE A 277 -5.41 -13.10 -0.95
CA ILE A 277 -5.83 -11.74 -1.32
C ILE A 277 -4.92 -11.16 -2.42
N LEU A 278 -3.60 -11.21 -2.24
CA LEU A 278 -2.64 -10.70 -3.22
C LEU A 278 -2.73 -11.45 -4.57
N ALA A 279 -2.92 -12.77 -4.52
CA ALA A 279 -3.13 -13.57 -5.72
C ALA A 279 -4.40 -13.13 -6.49
N SER A 280 -5.48 -12.79 -5.79
CA SER A 280 -6.70 -12.28 -6.44
C SER A 280 -6.48 -10.94 -7.16
N ILE A 281 -5.71 -10.03 -6.57
CA ILE A 281 -5.35 -8.75 -7.20
C ILE A 281 -4.49 -9.00 -8.44
N SER A 282 -3.50 -9.89 -8.33
CA SER A 282 -2.66 -10.32 -9.46
C SER A 282 -3.51 -10.83 -10.62
N LEU A 283 -4.44 -11.73 -10.33
CA LEU A 283 -5.26 -12.39 -11.33
C LEU A 283 -6.20 -11.39 -12.03
N SER A 284 -6.78 -10.45 -11.27
CA SER A 284 -7.63 -9.37 -11.79
C SER A 284 -6.90 -8.42 -12.76
N SER A 285 -5.57 -8.30 -12.63
CA SER A 285 -4.73 -7.43 -13.47
C SER A 285 -4.37 -8.07 -14.80
N ILE A 286 -4.32 -9.40 -14.86
CA ILE A 286 -3.89 -10.17 -16.04
C ILE A 286 -5.06 -10.46 -16.97
N THR A 287 -6.27 -10.63 -16.42
CA THR A 287 -7.40 -11.20 -17.15
C THR A 287 -8.54 -10.20 -17.27
N SER A 288 -8.66 -9.54 -18.43
CA SER A 288 -9.90 -8.85 -18.79
C SER A 288 -11.01 -9.84 -19.16
N THR A 289 -10.62 -11.02 -19.67
CA THR A 289 -11.52 -12.04 -20.20
C THR A 289 -12.23 -12.90 -19.14
N TYR A 290 -11.70 -12.98 -17.92
CA TYR A 290 -12.15 -13.91 -16.88
C TYR A 290 -12.48 -13.21 -15.56
N ARG A 291 -13.08 -12.02 -15.62
CA ARG A 291 -13.41 -11.28 -14.40
C ARG A 291 -14.72 -11.74 -13.75
N ASP A 292 -15.61 -12.33 -14.54
CA ASP A 292 -16.84 -12.96 -14.08
C ASP A 292 -16.57 -14.13 -13.11
N ILE A 293 -15.56 -14.96 -13.42
CA ILE A 293 -15.17 -16.06 -12.53
C ILE A 293 -14.58 -15.58 -11.20
N MET A 294 -14.18 -14.30 -11.08
CA MET A 294 -13.64 -13.72 -9.84
C MET A 294 -14.73 -13.24 -8.88
N ALA A 295 -15.97 -13.05 -9.37
CA ALA A 295 -17.09 -12.57 -8.57
C ALA A 295 -17.34 -13.39 -7.26
N PRO A 296 -17.18 -14.73 -7.23
CA PRO A 296 -17.30 -15.52 -6.01
C PRO A 296 -16.29 -15.18 -4.90
N LEU A 297 -15.18 -14.52 -5.23
CA LEU A 297 -14.19 -14.08 -4.23
C LEU A 297 -14.67 -12.85 -3.44
N VAL A 298 -15.62 -12.07 -3.99
CA VAL A 298 -16.04 -10.79 -3.42
C VAL A 298 -16.64 -10.94 -2.01
N PRO A 299 -17.60 -11.86 -1.74
CA PRO A 299 -18.14 -12.03 -0.38
C PRO A 299 -17.07 -12.44 0.64
N VAL A 300 -16.08 -13.24 0.21
CA VAL A 300 -14.96 -13.65 1.09
C VAL A 300 -14.08 -12.45 1.42
N LEU A 301 -13.78 -11.61 0.43
CA LEU A 301 -13.03 -10.37 0.63
C LEU A 301 -13.77 -9.38 1.54
N VAL A 302 -15.09 -9.24 1.40
CA VAL A 302 -15.93 -8.43 2.31
C VAL A 302 -15.80 -8.93 3.75
N SER A 303 -15.89 -10.25 3.97
CA SER A 303 -15.67 -10.85 5.29
C SER A 303 -14.26 -10.57 5.83
N LEU A 304 -13.22 -10.73 5.01
CA LEU A 304 -11.83 -10.47 5.41
C LEU A 304 -11.55 -8.99 5.70
N ALA A 305 -12.29 -8.07 5.08
CA ALA A 305 -12.22 -6.64 5.40
C ALA A 305 -12.84 -6.29 6.78
N HIS A 306 -13.57 -7.22 7.41
CA HIS A 306 -13.96 -7.12 8.82
C HIS A 306 -12.94 -7.73 9.80
N SER A 307 -11.83 -8.31 9.30
CA SER A 307 -10.83 -8.96 10.14
C SER A 307 -10.27 -8.03 11.23
N SER A 308 -9.98 -8.57 12.41
CA SER A 308 -9.26 -7.86 13.46
C SER A 308 -7.76 -7.68 13.12
N VAL A 309 -7.25 -8.44 12.15
CA VAL A 309 -5.87 -8.35 11.70
C VAL A 309 -5.74 -7.26 10.64
N ASP A 310 -5.08 -6.16 11.02
CA ASP A 310 -4.93 -4.96 10.20
C ASP A 310 -4.39 -5.25 8.79
N GLN A 311 -3.35 -6.10 8.68
CA GLN A 311 -2.78 -6.46 7.38
C GLN A 311 -3.79 -7.17 6.46
N VAL A 312 -4.58 -8.11 6.99
CA VAL A 312 -5.62 -8.82 6.23
C VAL A 312 -6.70 -7.82 5.80
N LYS A 313 -7.16 -6.98 6.73
CA LYS A 313 -8.16 -5.94 6.48
C LYS A 313 -7.73 -4.96 5.38
N ARG A 314 -6.50 -4.44 5.44
CA ARG A 314 -5.94 -3.50 4.45
C ARG A 314 -5.83 -4.15 3.08
N CYS A 315 -5.26 -5.35 3.00
CA CYS A 315 -5.16 -6.11 1.74
C CYS A 315 -6.54 -6.37 1.14
N ALA A 316 -7.52 -6.81 1.95
CA ALA A 316 -8.86 -7.12 1.49
C ALA A 316 -9.58 -5.87 0.95
N SER A 317 -9.46 -4.74 1.65
CA SER A 317 -10.02 -3.45 1.22
C SER A 317 -9.43 -3.00 -0.13
N PHE A 318 -8.11 -3.14 -0.29
CA PHE A 318 -7.44 -2.84 -1.56
C PHE A 318 -7.89 -3.78 -2.69
N ALA A 319 -8.05 -5.08 -2.41
CA ALA A 319 -8.54 -6.03 -3.40
C ALA A 319 -9.98 -5.72 -3.83
N LEU A 320 -10.87 -5.40 -2.89
CA LEU A 320 -12.24 -4.99 -3.20
C LEU A 320 -12.28 -3.79 -4.13
N ALA A 321 -11.45 -2.77 -3.89
CA ALA A 321 -11.37 -1.59 -4.74
C ALA A 321 -10.95 -1.93 -6.18
N ARG A 322 -10.11 -2.95 -6.38
CA ARG A 322 -9.71 -3.41 -7.73
C ARG A 322 -10.74 -4.29 -8.40
N LEU A 323 -11.35 -5.21 -7.65
CA LEU A 323 -12.36 -6.10 -8.22
C LEU A 323 -13.64 -5.33 -8.56
N CYS A 324 -13.99 -4.28 -7.82
CA CYS A 324 -15.16 -3.44 -8.11
C CYS A 324 -15.04 -2.63 -9.42
N ASP A 325 -13.89 -2.64 -10.12
CA ASP A 325 -13.82 -2.12 -11.49
C ASP A 325 -14.63 -2.99 -12.48
N ASP A 326 -14.95 -4.24 -12.11
CA ASP A 326 -15.67 -5.19 -12.96
C ASP A 326 -17.18 -5.25 -12.69
N PRO A 327 -18.06 -5.22 -13.72
CA PRO A 327 -19.51 -5.30 -13.53
C PRO A 327 -20.02 -6.50 -12.71
N GLU A 328 -19.46 -7.70 -12.90
CA GLU A 328 -19.92 -8.91 -12.21
C GLU A 328 -19.47 -8.90 -10.74
N CYS A 329 -18.23 -8.48 -10.50
CA CYS A 329 -17.73 -8.27 -9.14
C CYS A 329 -18.51 -7.17 -8.40
N ARG A 330 -18.90 -6.08 -9.08
CA ARG A 330 -19.78 -5.05 -8.49
C ARG A 330 -21.14 -5.61 -8.10
N ARG A 331 -21.73 -6.47 -8.93
CA ARG A 331 -23.01 -7.12 -8.60
C ARG A 331 -22.86 -8.03 -7.39
N ALA A 332 -21.82 -8.86 -7.35
CA ALA A 332 -21.51 -9.70 -6.19
C ALA A 332 -21.25 -8.87 -4.92
N PHE A 333 -20.61 -7.72 -5.06
CA PHE A 333 -20.38 -6.76 -3.97
C PHE A 333 -21.69 -6.22 -3.41
N MET A 334 -22.59 -5.74 -4.27
CA MET A 334 -23.89 -5.21 -3.85
C MET A 334 -24.82 -6.28 -3.28
N ASN A 335 -24.67 -7.54 -3.69
CA ASN A 335 -25.41 -8.68 -3.17
C ASN A 335 -24.82 -9.22 -1.84
N SER A 336 -23.78 -8.58 -1.31
CA SER A 336 -23.16 -8.89 -0.03
C SER A 336 -23.29 -7.71 0.93
N ASP A 337 -22.84 -7.86 2.17
CA ASP A 337 -22.75 -6.76 3.14
C ASP A 337 -21.66 -5.72 2.80
N GLY A 338 -21.04 -5.83 1.60
CA GLY A 338 -19.96 -4.96 1.13
C GLY A 338 -20.35 -3.49 1.12
N TRP A 339 -21.58 -3.15 0.74
CA TRP A 339 -22.01 -1.75 0.67
C TRP A 339 -21.97 -1.07 2.05
N GLN A 340 -22.56 -1.69 3.07
CA GLN A 340 -22.55 -1.16 4.44
C GLN A 340 -21.13 -1.04 4.98
N LEU A 341 -20.29 -2.05 4.74
CA LEU A 341 -18.88 -2.03 5.11
C LEU A 341 -18.15 -0.83 4.48
N VAL A 342 -18.27 -0.63 3.18
CA VAL A 342 -17.54 0.44 2.47
C VAL A 342 -18.05 1.82 2.85
N VAL A 343 -19.35 2.02 3.05
CA VAL A 343 -19.87 3.32 3.52
C VAL A 343 -19.32 3.64 4.90
N LYS A 344 -19.31 2.68 5.82
CA LYS A 344 -18.76 2.85 7.17
C LYS A 344 -17.25 3.14 7.15
N LEU A 345 -16.49 2.40 6.35
CA LEU A 345 -15.05 2.64 6.22
C LEU A 345 -14.75 3.98 5.53
N ALA A 346 -15.51 4.38 4.50
CA ALA A 346 -15.34 5.64 3.80
C ALA A 346 -15.65 6.86 4.69
N ALA A 347 -16.65 6.74 5.58
CA ALA A 347 -16.97 7.77 6.57
C ALA A 347 -15.76 8.05 7.50
N GLY A 348 -14.86 7.08 7.65
CA GLY A 348 -13.69 7.17 8.51
C GLY A 348 -14.05 7.02 9.99
N GLY A 349 -13.18 7.51 10.86
CA GLY A 349 -13.33 7.42 12.31
C GLY A 349 -12.00 7.12 13.01
N PRO A 350 -11.95 7.14 14.34
CA PRO A 350 -10.72 6.91 15.10
C PRO A 350 -10.14 5.50 14.90
N ASP A 351 -11.00 4.52 14.61
CA ASP A 351 -10.63 3.11 14.46
C ASP A 351 -10.45 2.67 12.99
N VAL A 352 -10.64 3.60 12.04
CA VAL A 352 -10.52 3.33 10.62
C VAL A 352 -9.15 3.81 10.14
N SER A 353 -8.35 2.89 9.61
CA SER A 353 -7.09 3.27 8.99
C SER A 353 -7.34 4.10 7.73
N VAL A 354 -6.49 5.11 7.50
CA VAL A 354 -6.58 5.99 6.32
C VAL A 354 -6.54 5.17 5.03
N ASP A 355 -5.78 4.06 5.00
CA ASP A 355 -5.72 3.16 3.84
C ASP A 355 -7.08 2.54 3.51
N CYS A 356 -7.75 1.98 4.52
CA CYS A 356 -9.10 1.42 4.33
C CYS A 356 -10.10 2.51 3.92
N GLN A 357 -10.00 3.70 4.50
CA GLN A 357 -10.86 4.83 4.13
C GLN A 357 -10.66 5.26 2.66
N ARG A 358 -9.40 5.34 2.21
CA ARG A 358 -9.06 5.68 0.81
C ARG A 358 -9.63 4.67 -0.18
N GLU A 359 -9.36 3.39 0.04
CA GLU A 359 -9.84 2.33 -0.87
C GLU A 359 -11.37 2.24 -0.85
N SER A 360 -12.01 2.50 0.30
CA SER A 360 -13.47 2.55 0.41
C SER A 360 -14.05 3.75 -0.34
N LEU A 361 -13.43 4.93 -0.26
CA LEU A 361 -13.83 6.08 -1.07
C LEU A 361 -13.62 5.85 -2.57
N HIS A 362 -12.58 5.10 -2.94
CA HIS A 362 -12.37 4.69 -4.33
C HIS A 362 -13.49 3.75 -4.80
N VAL A 363 -13.92 2.78 -3.98
CA VAL A 363 -15.11 1.95 -4.28
C VAL A 363 -16.35 2.83 -4.44
N LEU A 364 -16.57 3.80 -3.55
CA LEU A 364 -17.69 4.72 -3.67
C LEU A 364 -17.63 5.57 -4.95
N GLU A 365 -16.45 6.05 -5.35
CA GLU A 365 -16.24 6.76 -6.61
C GLU A 365 -16.70 5.91 -7.81
N ILE A 366 -16.42 4.60 -7.80
CA ILE A 366 -16.79 3.66 -8.87
C ILE A 366 -18.29 3.31 -8.83
N LEU A 367 -18.86 3.14 -7.63
CA LEU A 367 -20.21 2.59 -7.45
C LEU A 367 -21.32 3.64 -7.36
N CYS A 368 -21.05 4.83 -6.84
CA CYS A 368 -22.05 5.89 -6.67
C CYS A 368 -22.78 6.28 -7.97
N PRO A 369 -22.13 6.29 -9.16
CA PRO A 369 -22.84 6.53 -10.42
C PRO A 369 -23.98 5.54 -10.71
N LEU A 370 -23.94 4.35 -10.11
CA LEU A 370 -24.91 3.26 -10.32
C LEU A 370 -25.84 3.06 -9.12
N TYR A 371 -25.33 3.25 -7.90
CA TYR A 371 -26.00 2.85 -6.66
C TYR A 371 -26.12 3.99 -5.63
N SER A 372 -26.13 5.25 -6.09
CA SER A 372 -26.26 6.44 -5.23
C SER A 372 -27.44 6.34 -4.24
N HIS A 373 -28.60 5.85 -4.67
CA HIS A 373 -29.77 5.69 -3.80
C HIS A 373 -29.53 4.74 -2.62
N GLU A 374 -28.68 3.71 -2.79
CA GLU A 374 -28.32 2.80 -1.70
C GLU A 374 -27.45 3.48 -0.65
N LEU A 375 -26.73 4.56 -0.99
CA LEU A 375 -25.96 5.34 -0.02
C LEU A 375 -26.88 5.95 1.02
N SER A 376 -28.03 6.47 0.60
CA SER A 376 -28.98 7.14 1.52
C SER A 376 -29.55 6.22 2.60
N LYS A 377 -29.53 4.90 2.37
CA LYS A 377 -30.04 3.88 3.30
C LYS A 377 -28.95 3.29 4.18
N ALA A 378 -27.69 3.61 3.94
CA ALA A 378 -26.56 2.99 4.62
C ALA A 378 -26.22 3.68 5.94
N ASP A 379 -25.78 2.88 6.91
CA ASP A 379 -25.23 3.40 8.15
C ASP A 379 -23.86 4.06 7.87
N GLY A 380 -23.67 5.28 8.37
CA GLY A 380 -22.49 6.11 8.05
C GLY A 380 -22.65 7.03 6.83
N ALA A 381 -23.77 7.00 6.12
CA ALA A 381 -24.02 7.87 4.96
C ALA A 381 -23.86 9.36 5.28
N ALA A 382 -24.36 9.81 6.44
CA ALA A 382 -24.20 11.19 6.89
C ALA A 382 -22.72 11.58 7.09
N GLY A 383 -21.91 10.65 7.61
CA GLY A 383 -20.47 10.84 7.76
C GLY A 383 -19.76 10.96 6.42
N VAL A 384 -20.09 10.10 5.46
CA VAL A 384 -19.59 10.18 4.09
C VAL A 384 -19.98 11.52 3.45
N LEU A 385 -21.25 11.92 3.52
CA LEU A 385 -21.71 13.17 2.92
C LEU A 385 -21.02 14.39 3.53
N SER A 386 -20.85 14.43 4.85
CA SER A 386 -20.12 15.49 5.54
C SER A 386 -18.66 15.56 5.10
N LEU A 387 -17.97 14.42 5.00
CA LEU A 387 -16.59 14.34 4.53
C LEU A 387 -16.47 14.82 3.08
N LEU A 388 -17.42 14.44 2.23
CA LEU A 388 -17.41 14.79 0.82
C LEU A 388 -17.79 16.24 0.56
N GLN A 389 -18.60 16.88 1.41
CA GLN A 389 -18.88 18.31 1.31
C GLN A 389 -17.65 19.18 1.59
N ASP A 390 -16.77 18.72 2.48
CA ASP A 390 -15.52 19.39 2.85
C ASP A 390 -14.27 18.68 2.30
N TRP A 391 -14.39 18.04 1.13
CA TRP A 391 -13.29 17.25 0.57
C TRP A 391 -12.03 18.08 0.31
N GLN A 392 -12.16 19.40 0.12
CA GLN A 392 -11.05 20.31 -0.11
C GLN A 392 -10.15 20.46 1.12
N SER A 393 -10.69 20.30 2.33
CA SER A 393 -9.93 20.41 3.59
C SER A 393 -9.09 19.16 3.90
N ILE A 394 -9.37 18.05 3.23
CA ILE A 394 -8.63 16.80 3.40
C ILE A 394 -7.14 17.02 3.10
N GLN A 395 -6.32 16.76 4.10
CA GLN A 395 -4.86 16.96 4.02
C GLN A 395 -4.17 15.86 3.22
N ASP A 396 -4.69 14.64 3.31
CA ASP A 396 -4.11 13.51 2.61
C ASP A 396 -4.39 13.58 1.10
N PRO A 397 -3.38 13.68 0.22
CA PRO A 397 -3.59 13.90 -1.21
C PRO A 397 -4.34 12.76 -1.91
N ARG A 398 -4.09 11.50 -1.51
CA ARG A 398 -4.73 10.32 -2.11
C ARG A 398 -6.20 10.21 -1.70
N LEU A 399 -6.48 10.40 -0.42
CA LEU A 399 -7.83 10.44 0.12
C LEU A 399 -8.62 11.59 -0.51
N LYS A 400 -8.01 12.78 -0.62
CA LYS A 400 -8.59 13.95 -1.28
C LYS A 400 -8.94 13.67 -2.74
N LYS A 401 -8.08 12.95 -3.47
CA LYS A 401 -8.35 12.55 -4.86
C LYS A 401 -9.64 11.73 -4.98
N HIS A 402 -9.78 10.68 -4.16
CA HIS A 402 -10.95 9.80 -4.19
C HIS A 402 -12.19 10.47 -3.61
N ALA A 403 -12.05 11.28 -2.56
CA ALA A 403 -13.14 12.11 -2.04
C ALA A 403 -13.66 13.08 -3.11
N CYS A 404 -12.78 13.75 -3.85
CA CYS A 404 -13.20 14.60 -4.97
C CYS A 404 -13.95 13.78 -6.05
N GLY A 405 -13.48 12.58 -6.37
CA GLY A 405 -14.13 11.68 -7.33
C GLY A 405 -15.53 11.28 -6.88
N ALA A 406 -15.67 10.78 -5.65
CA ALA A 406 -16.95 10.42 -5.03
C ALA A 406 -17.89 11.62 -4.91
N HIS A 407 -17.40 12.80 -4.52
CA HIS A 407 -18.19 14.04 -4.47
C HIS A 407 -18.76 14.38 -5.86
N ARG A 408 -17.96 14.30 -6.93
CA ARG A 408 -18.44 14.54 -8.31
C ARG A 408 -19.50 13.52 -8.72
N ALA A 409 -19.30 12.24 -8.41
CA ALA A 409 -20.26 11.19 -8.70
C ALA A 409 -21.61 11.43 -8.00
N LEU A 410 -21.58 11.79 -6.71
CA LEU A 410 -22.78 12.08 -5.93
C LEU A 410 -23.47 13.39 -6.36
N LYS A 411 -22.70 14.41 -6.72
CA LYS A 411 -23.24 15.65 -7.30
C LYS A 411 -23.96 15.37 -8.63
N ALA A 412 -23.37 14.56 -9.50
CA ALA A 412 -23.99 14.14 -10.76
C ALA A 412 -25.28 13.32 -10.53
N ALA A 413 -25.34 12.56 -9.44
CA ALA A 413 -26.52 11.82 -9.01
C ALA A 413 -27.58 12.67 -8.27
N GLY A 414 -27.34 13.97 -8.06
CA GLY A 414 -28.27 14.87 -7.36
C GLY A 414 -28.34 14.66 -5.84
N MET A 415 -27.37 13.96 -5.24
CA MET A 415 -27.34 13.71 -3.79
C MET A 415 -26.70 14.84 -2.97
N ILE A 416 -25.91 15.70 -3.62
CA ILE A 416 -25.26 16.86 -3.00
C ILE A 416 -25.73 18.10 -3.75
N ALA A 417 -26.10 19.14 -2.99
CA ALA A 417 -26.55 20.42 -3.54
C ALA A 417 -25.47 21.08 -4.44
N GLN A 418 -25.91 21.93 -5.37
CA GLN A 418 -25.04 22.53 -6.39
C GLN A 418 -23.97 23.46 -5.84
#